data_AF-A0AAD5Q0I1-F1
#
_entry.id   AF-A0AAD5Q0I1-F1
#
_cell.length_a   1.000
_cell.length_b   1.000
_cell.length_c   1.000
_cell.angle_alpha   90.00
_cell.angle_beta   90.00
_cell.angle_gamma   90.00
#
_symmetry.space_group_name_H-M   'P 1'
#
loop_
_entity.id
_entity.type
_entity.pdbx_description
1 polymer ?
#
loop_
_entity_poly.entity_id
_entity_poly.type
_entity_poly.pdbx_seq_one_letter_code
_entity_poly.pdbx_strand_id
1 'polypeptide(L)'
;MLVAGATPELIEQLSQLPEVESVTPEQILPLVTPVLETASTIMLSAPTTAQWGVNMINSRSVWATGNLGQGVTVGIIDTGVRATHEAIRGNFRQSFGWFDPERRQLTPYDATGHGTHVTGIIAGNNGIGVAPGAQWIMCKGCRSNGCYASDLLACFQFMLCPTTPDGVTRDCAKAPQVVNNSYGGGRGLTLFDSVIAAWRAAGIIPVMAAGNTGPNCGTVQSPGDHPSVLTT
;
A
#
# COMPACT_ATOMS: atom_id res chain seq x y z
N MET A 1 -11.73 2.45 16.99
CA MET A 1 -11.45 1.10 17.55
C MET A 1 -12.31 0.10 16.80
N LEU A 2 -11.76 -1.04 16.37
CA LEU A 2 -12.55 -2.11 15.75
C LEU A 2 -13.19 -2.97 16.86
N VAL A 3 -14.49 -3.21 16.76
CA VAL A 3 -15.22 -4.16 17.62
C VAL A 3 -15.82 -5.23 16.72
N ALA A 4 -15.27 -6.44 16.76
CA ALA A 4 -15.72 -7.55 15.94
C ALA A 4 -17.01 -8.18 16.51
N GLY A 5 -18.00 -8.44 15.65
CA GLY A 5 -19.22 -9.15 16.03
C GLY A 5 -20.13 -8.40 17.01
N ALA A 6 -20.11 -7.06 16.99
CA ALA A 6 -20.96 -6.26 17.86
C ALA A 6 -22.46 -6.52 17.60
N THR A 7 -23.20 -6.84 18.65
CA THR A 7 -24.66 -6.97 18.56
C THR A 7 -25.33 -5.59 18.48
N PRO A 8 -26.59 -5.49 18.01
CA PRO A 8 -27.32 -4.22 18.02
C PRO A 8 -27.34 -3.56 19.40
N GLU A 9 -27.49 -4.34 20.47
CA GLU A 9 -27.49 -3.83 21.85
C GLU A 9 -26.12 -3.25 22.24
N LEU A 10 -25.03 -3.90 21.83
CA LEU A 10 -23.68 -3.40 22.08
C LEU A 10 -23.42 -2.11 21.28
N ILE A 11 -23.88 -2.02 20.04
CA ILE A 11 -23.77 -0.81 19.21
C ILE A 11 -24.50 0.35 19.91
N GLU A 12 -25.71 0.10 20.41
CA GLU A 12 -26.49 1.10 21.13
C GLU A 12 -25.76 1.54 22.41
N GLN A 13 -25.27 0.59 23.22
CA GLN A 13 -24.51 0.90 24.42
C GLN A 13 -23.27 1.76 24.14
N LEU A 14 -22.48 1.40 23.11
CA LEU A 14 -21.30 2.16 22.73
C LEU A 14 -21.67 3.57 22.23
N SER A 15 -22.79 3.71 21.51
CA SER A 15 -23.24 5.01 20.99
C SER A 15 -23.67 6.00 22.07
N GLN A 16 -23.98 5.52 23.27
CA GLN A 16 -24.36 6.36 24.43
C GLN A 16 -23.16 6.76 25.30
N LEU A 17 -21.96 6.24 25.04
CA LEU A 17 -20.77 6.64 25.82
C LEU A 17 -20.34 8.05 25.40
N PRO A 18 -20.13 9.00 26.35
CA PRO A 18 -19.74 10.37 26.00
C PRO A 18 -18.37 10.45 25.31
N GLU A 19 -17.54 9.42 25.47
CA GLU A 19 -16.22 9.29 24.86
C GLU A 19 -16.27 8.84 23.38
N VAL A 20 -17.44 8.37 22.91
CA VAL A 20 -17.61 7.80 21.57
C VAL A 20 -18.24 8.85 20.67
N GLU A 21 -17.45 9.38 19.73
CA GLU A 21 -17.93 10.33 18.73
C GLU A 21 -18.92 9.70 17.74
N SER A 22 -18.61 8.50 17.25
CA SER A 22 -19.48 7.77 16.33
C SER A 22 -19.19 6.27 16.32
N VAL A 23 -20.21 5.49 15.91
CA VAL A 23 -20.09 4.06 15.62
C VAL A 23 -20.54 3.84 14.19
N THR A 24 -19.64 3.33 13.35
CA THR A 24 -19.92 3.05 11.94
C THR A 24 -19.64 1.60 11.60
N PRO A 25 -20.39 0.98 10.67
CA PRO A 25 -20.03 -0.32 10.12
C PRO A 25 -18.64 -0.31 9.50
N GLU A 26 -17.99 -1.47 9.51
CA GLU A 26 -16.70 -1.66 8.83
C GLU A 26 -16.85 -1.41 7.34
N GLN A 27 -16.02 -0.52 6.79
CA GLN A 27 -15.98 -0.25 5.36
C GLN A 27 -14.96 -1.17 4.67
N ILE A 28 -15.33 -1.72 3.53
CA ILE A 28 -14.46 -2.57 2.71
C ILE A 28 -14.26 -1.88 1.37
N LEU A 29 -13.04 -1.46 1.09
CA LEU A 29 -12.66 -0.81 -0.16
C LEU A 29 -12.25 -1.87 -1.19
N PRO A 30 -12.66 -1.76 -2.47
CA PRO A 30 -12.18 -2.64 -3.51
C PRO A 30 -10.70 -2.39 -3.83
N LEU A 31 -10.03 -3.47 -4.26
CA LEU A 31 -8.70 -3.39 -4.86
C LEU A 31 -8.81 -2.77 -6.26
N VAL A 32 -7.86 -1.92 -6.61
CA VAL A 32 -7.74 -1.36 -7.96
C VAL A 32 -6.93 -2.35 -8.79
N THR A 33 -7.58 -3.39 -9.31
CA THR A 33 -6.88 -4.45 -10.04
C THR A 33 -6.29 -3.93 -11.35
N PRO A 34 -5.09 -4.38 -11.76
CA PRO A 34 -4.56 -4.09 -13.08
C PRO A 34 -5.53 -4.51 -14.18
N VAL A 35 -5.63 -3.72 -15.25
CA VAL A 35 -6.32 -4.16 -16.46
C VAL A 35 -5.50 -5.31 -17.05
N LEU A 36 -6.06 -6.51 -17.03
CA LEU A 36 -5.44 -7.66 -17.69
C LEU A 36 -5.64 -7.50 -19.20
N GLU A 37 -4.58 -7.13 -19.92
CA GLU A 37 -4.53 -7.48 -21.35
C GLU A 37 -4.38 -9.00 -21.45
N THR A 38 -5.13 -9.62 -22.36
CA THR A 38 -4.97 -11.04 -22.69
C THR A 38 -3.51 -11.26 -23.10
N ALA A 39 -2.72 -11.84 -22.19
CA ALA A 39 -1.30 -12.06 -22.42
C ALA A 39 -1.13 -12.94 -23.66
N SER A 40 -0.51 -12.40 -24.70
CA SER A 40 0.18 -13.24 -25.67
C SER A 40 1.25 -14.03 -24.93
N THR A 41 1.38 -15.30 -25.25
CA THR A 41 2.32 -16.25 -24.65
C THR A 41 3.76 -15.81 -24.94
N ILE A 42 4.31 -14.90 -24.12
CA ILE A 42 5.73 -14.51 -24.21
C ILE A 42 6.50 -15.40 -23.25
N MET A 43 7.47 -16.15 -23.79
CA MET A 43 8.36 -17.00 -23.01
C MET A 43 9.06 -16.19 -21.91
N LEU A 44 8.98 -16.68 -20.67
CA LEU A 44 9.67 -16.16 -19.49
C LEU A 44 11.19 -16.31 -19.64
N SER A 45 11.82 -15.29 -20.20
CA SER A 45 13.20 -14.94 -19.85
C SER A 45 13.14 -13.63 -19.05
N ALA A 46 13.96 -13.51 -18.01
CA ALA A 46 14.08 -12.26 -17.28
C ALA A 46 14.39 -11.15 -18.29
N PRO A 47 13.61 -10.07 -18.34
CA PRO A 47 13.85 -9.02 -19.32
C PRO A 47 15.26 -8.46 -19.11
N THR A 48 16.10 -8.55 -20.12
CA THR A 48 17.44 -7.94 -20.12
C THR A 48 17.38 -6.44 -20.44
N THR A 49 16.17 -5.95 -20.75
CA THR A 49 15.86 -4.56 -21.10
C THR A 49 14.76 -4.03 -20.18
N ALA A 50 14.77 -2.72 -19.94
CA ALA A 50 13.75 -2.10 -19.09
C ALA A 50 12.35 -2.29 -19.69
N GLN A 51 11.36 -2.56 -18.83
CA GLN A 51 9.96 -2.74 -19.21
C GLN A 51 9.41 -1.49 -19.89
N TRP A 52 8.37 -1.65 -20.72
CA TRP A 52 7.84 -0.56 -21.54
C TRP A 52 7.43 0.68 -20.71
N GLY A 53 6.77 0.48 -19.57
CA GLY A 53 6.33 1.58 -18.70
C GLY A 53 7.49 2.34 -18.08
N VAL A 54 8.55 1.62 -17.71
CA VAL A 54 9.80 2.20 -17.21
C VAL A 54 10.50 3.05 -18.28
N ASN A 55 10.48 2.60 -19.53
CA ASN A 55 11.02 3.37 -20.65
C ASN A 55 10.17 4.60 -20.96
N MET A 56 8.84 4.46 -20.91
CA MET A 56 7.90 5.53 -21.23
C MET A 56 8.08 6.75 -20.30
N ILE A 57 8.36 6.51 -19.02
CA ILE A 57 8.63 7.59 -18.04
C ILE A 57 10.11 7.98 -17.95
N ASN A 58 10.94 7.50 -18.87
CA ASN A 58 12.37 7.82 -18.98
C ASN A 58 13.22 7.49 -17.74
N SER A 59 12.87 6.46 -16.96
CA SER A 59 13.62 6.07 -15.75
C SER A 59 15.08 5.72 -16.04
N ARG A 60 15.38 5.19 -17.24
CA ARG A 60 16.75 4.84 -17.64
C ARG A 60 17.70 6.03 -17.63
N SER A 61 17.22 7.24 -17.95
CA SER A 61 18.03 8.45 -17.90
C SER A 61 18.41 8.80 -16.47
N VAL A 62 17.54 8.55 -15.49
CA VAL A 62 17.84 8.72 -14.06
C VAL A 62 18.84 7.67 -13.61
N TRP A 63 18.67 6.41 -14.00
CA TRP A 63 19.61 5.34 -13.66
C TRP A 63 21.02 5.58 -14.22
N ALA A 64 21.14 6.19 -15.40
CA ALA A 64 22.42 6.54 -16.01
C ALA A 64 23.21 7.57 -15.18
N THR A 65 22.54 8.33 -14.30
CA THR A 65 23.20 9.21 -13.33
C THR A 65 23.73 8.48 -12.08
N GLY A 66 23.50 7.17 -11.99
CA GLY A 66 23.79 6.35 -10.81
C GLY A 66 22.69 6.36 -9.76
N ASN A 67 21.60 7.11 -9.97
CA ASN A 67 20.46 7.15 -9.06
C ASN A 67 19.48 6.01 -9.36
N LEU A 68 19.35 5.08 -8.43
CA LEU A 68 18.41 3.95 -8.50
C LEU A 68 17.32 4.04 -7.42
N GLY A 69 17.25 5.15 -6.69
CA GLY A 69 16.42 5.30 -5.49
C GLY A 69 17.10 4.87 -4.19
N GLN A 70 18.44 4.76 -4.17
CA GLN A 70 19.17 4.36 -2.97
C GLN A 70 18.93 5.36 -1.83
N GLY A 71 18.82 4.86 -0.60
CA GLY A 71 18.57 5.69 0.59
C GLY A 71 17.10 6.07 0.81
N VAL A 72 16.21 5.76 -0.13
CA VAL A 72 14.76 5.92 0.03
C VAL A 72 14.13 4.58 0.40
N THR A 73 13.20 4.61 1.35
CA THR A 73 12.30 3.52 1.71
C THR A 73 10.89 3.82 1.20
N VAL A 74 10.34 2.92 0.40
CA VAL A 74 8.94 2.97 -0.06
C VAL A 74 8.09 2.00 0.75
N GLY A 75 7.05 2.50 1.39
CA GLY A 75 6.00 1.69 2.02
C GLY A 75 4.93 1.33 1.01
N ILE A 76 4.46 0.09 1.06
CA ILE A 76 3.35 -0.38 0.24
C ILE A 76 2.26 -0.93 1.17
N ILE A 77 1.02 -0.51 0.98
CA ILE A 77 -0.15 -1.09 1.64
C ILE A 77 -0.98 -1.80 0.59
N ASP A 78 -1.05 -3.13 0.67
CA ASP A 78 -1.63 -3.95 -0.38
C ASP A 78 -2.03 -5.35 0.11
N THR A 79 -2.16 -6.34 -0.79
CA THR A 79 -2.56 -7.72 -0.49
C THR A 79 -1.48 -8.57 0.17
N GLY A 80 -0.31 -7.97 0.41
CA GLY A 80 0.89 -8.62 0.91
C GLY A 80 1.96 -8.73 -0.18
N VAL A 81 3.00 -9.51 0.07
CA VAL A 81 4.12 -9.66 -0.89
C VAL A 81 4.79 -11.01 -0.78
N ARG A 82 5.14 -11.61 -1.93
CA ARG A 82 6.11 -12.71 -1.98
C ARG A 82 7.53 -12.15 -1.86
N ALA A 83 7.96 -11.81 -0.64
CA ALA A 83 9.26 -11.18 -0.39
C ALA A 83 10.48 -12.01 -0.87
N THR A 84 10.30 -13.31 -1.09
CA THR A 84 11.34 -14.21 -1.63
C THR A 84 11.51 -14.12 -3.14
N HIS A 85 10.65 -13.39 -3.86
CA HIS A 85 10.70 -13.27 -5.32
C HIS A 85 12.02 -12.63 -5.77
N GLU A 86 12.73 -13.28 -6.70
CA GLU A 86 14.06 -12.87 -7.19
C GLU A 86 14.15 -11.41 -7.65
N ALA A 87 13.12 -10.85 -8.28
CA ALA A 87 13.07 -9.47 -8.72
C ALA A 87 13.12 -8.46 -7.56
N ILE A 88 12.50 -8.74 -6.41
CA ILE A 88 12.28 -7.74 -5.34
C ILE A 88 12.99 -8.08 -4.02
N ARG A 89 13.42 -9.33 -3.82
CA ARG A 89 13.99 -9.80 -2.53
C ARG A 89 15.22 -9.01 -2.07
N GLY A 90 15.97 -8.43 -3.00
CA GLY A 90 17.25 -7.76 -2.71
C GLY A 90 17.14 -6.53 -1.81
N ASN A 91 15.99 -5.85 -1.84
CA ASN A 91 15.79 -4.59 -1.12
C ASN A 91 14.66 -4.65 -0.08
N PHE A 92 14.18 -5.85 0.25
CA PHE A 92 13.22 -6.02 1.34
C PHE A 92 13.85 -5.65 2.68
N ARG A 93 13.21 -4.78 3.47
CA ARG A 93 13.66 -4.53 4.84
C ARG A 93 13.28 -5.67 5.77
N GLN A 94 14.25 -6.50 6.16
CA GLN A 94 14.00 -7.71 6.96
C GLN A 94 13.36 -7.43 8.32
N SER A 95 13.78 -6.35 9.00
CA SER A 95 13.22 -5.93 10.29
C SER A 95 12.41 -4.66 10.12
N PHE A 96 11.28 -4.54 10.83
CA PHE A 96 10.34 -3.43 10.68
C PHE A 96 9.76 -3.26 9.26
N GLY A 97 9.88 -4.25 8.38
CA GLY A 97 9.45 -4.15 6.99
C GLY A 97 8.19 -4.90 6.62
N TRP A 98 7.60 -5.64 7.55
CA TRP A 98 6.39 -6.42 7.31
C TRP A 98 5.41 -6.28 8.46
N PHE A 99 4.13 -6.10 8.11
CA PHE A 99 3.04 -6.14 9.07
C PHE A 99 1.78 -6.75 8.44
N ASP A 100 1.14 -7.65 9.19
CA ASP A 100 -0.11 -8.30 8.82
C ASP A 100 -1.14 -8.09 9.93
N PRO A 101 -2.03 -7.09 9.79
CA PRO A 101 -3.06 -6.83 10.80
C PRO A 101 -4.12 -7.94 10.89
N GLU A 102 -4.36 -8.68 9.81
CA GLU A 102 -5.40 -9.71 9.71
C GLU A 102 -5.01 -10.97 10.50
N ARG A 103 -3.89 -11.60 10.13
CA ARG A 103 -3.50 -12.92 10.66
C ARG A 103 -2.26 -12.90 11.52
N ARG A 104 -1.62 -11.74 11.68
CA ARG A 104 -0.38 -11.59 12.45
C ARG A 104 0.71 -12.56 11.99
N GLN A 105 0.73 -12.88 10.69
CA GLN A 105 1.79 -13.73 10.15
C GLN A 105 3.12 -13.01 10.26
N LEU A 106 4.12 -13.72 10.79
CA LEU A 106 5.46 -13.16 10.97
C LEU A 106 6.23 -13.08 9.65
N THR A 107 5.83 -13.88 8.66
CA THR A 107 6.48 -13.96 7.35
C THR A 107 5.62 -13.32 6.25
N PRO A 108 6.23 -12.55 5.34
CA PRO A 108 5.51 -11.98 4.20
C PRO A 108 4.94 -13.05 3.28
N TYR A 109 3.68 -12.87 2.91
CA TYR A 109 3.02 -13.67 1.89
C TYR A 109 2.04 -12.79 1.10
N ASP A 110 1.68 -13.25 -0.09
CA ASP A 110 0.67 -12.62 -0.93
C ASP A 110 -0.23 -13.72 -1.52
N ALA A 111 -1.51 -13.67 -1.19
CA ALA A 111 -2.47 -14.68 -1.62
C ALA A 111 -3.12 -14.37 -2.98
N THR A 112 -2.99 -13.12 -3.46
CA THR A 112 -3.64 -12.68 -4.71
C THR A 112 -2.63 -12.29 -5.79
N GLY A 113 -1.42 -11.87 -5.40
CA GLY A 113 -0.36 -11.44 -6.29
C GLY A 113 -0.36 -9.94 -6.60
N HIS A 114 -1.40 -9.20 -6.19
CA HIS A 114 -1.54 -7.77 -6.47
C HIS A 114 -0.40 -6.95 -5.85
N GLY A 115 -0.17 -7.10 -4.54
CA GLY A 115 0.89 -6.39 -3.84
C GLY A 115 2.29 -6.79 -4.30
N THR A 116 2.49 -8.06 -4.69
CA THR A 116 3.75 -8.51 -5.31
C THR A 116 3.99 -7.82 -6.66
N HIS A 117 2.95 -7.69 -7.48
CA HIS A 117 3.01 -6.98 -8.76
C HIS A 117 3.32 -5.49 -8.58
N VAL A 118 2.60 -4.82 -7.67
CA VAL A 118 2.83 -3.41 -7.31
C VAL A 118 4.25 -3.19 -6.80
N THR A 119 4.75 -4.05 -5.91
CA THR A 119 6.13 -3.99 -5.41
C THR A 119 7.15 -4.14 -6.55
N GLY A 120 6.85 -5.00 -7.53
CA GLY A 120 7.66 -5.18 -8.74
C GLY A 120 7.78 -3.89 -9.58
N ILE A 121 6.67 -3.18 -9.79
CA ILE A 121 6.66 -1.89 -10.52
C ILE A 121 7.53 -0.85 -9.80
N ILE A 122 7.51 -0.85 -8.46
CA ILE A 122 8.28 0.12 -7.68
C ILE A 122 9.76 -0.24 -7.66
N ALA A 123 10.12 -1.45 -7.21
CA ALA A 123 11.48 -1.80 -6.80
C ALA A 123 12.03 -3.08 -7.46
N GLY A 124 11.37 -3.60 -8.49
CA GLY A 124 11.85 -4.76 -9.24
C GLY A 124 13.22 -4.52 -9.90
N ASN A 125 14.16 -5.43 -9.69
CA ASN A 125 15.46 -5.41 -10.36
C ASN A 125 15.36 -5.80 -11.84
N ASN A 126 16.51 -5.77 -12.53
CA ASN A 126 16.63 -6.21 -13.93
C ASN A 126 15.68 -5.48 -14.89
N GLY A 127 15.53 -4.17 -14.71
CA GLY A 127 14.71 -3.34 -15.58
C GLY A 127 13.19 -3.46 -15.37
N ILE A 128 12.74 -4.13 -14.32
CA ILE A 128 11.30 -4.31 -14.02
C ILE A 128 10.72 -3.07 -13.34
N GLY A 129 11.33 -2.63 -12.23
CA GLY A 129 10.84 -1.54 -11.40
C GLY A 129 11.50 -0.21 -11.71
N VAL A 130 10.85 0.87 -11.30
CA VAL A 130 11.28 2.27 -11.52
C VAL A 130 12.47 2.64 -10.64
N ALA A 131 12.47 2.21 -9.38
CA ALA A 131 13.48 2.51 -8.36
C ALA A 131 14.10 1.21 -7.80
N PRO A 132 14.88 0.46 -8.61
CA PRO A 132 15.42 -0.85 -8.23
C PRO A 132 16.46 -0.81 -7.11
N GLY A 133 16.90 0.36 -6.65
CA GLY A 133 17.78 0.55 -5.50
C GLY A 133 17.08 1.03 -4.24
N ALA A 134 15.77 1.30 -4.29
CA ALA A 134 14.99 1.69 -3.12
C ALA A 134 14.75 0.49 -2.20
N GLN A 135 14.87 0.73 -0.89
CA GLN A 135 14.38 -0.21 0.11
C GLN A 135 12.85 -0.19 0.11
N TRP A 136 12.22 -1.31 0.43
CA TRP A 136 10.76 -1.37 0.52
C TRP A 136 10.26 -2.13 1.74
N ILE A 137 9.07 -1.73 2.19
CA ILE A 137 8.32 -2.35 3.28
C ILE A 137 6.87 -2.57 2.87
N MET A 138 6.22 -3.57 3.45
CA MET A 138 4.87 -3.97 3.08
C MET A 138 3.99 -4.11 4.32
N CYS A 139 2.80 -3.53 4.26
CA CYS A 139 1.72 -3.89 5.15
C CYS A 139 0.57 -4.53 4.37
N LYS A 140 0.10 -5.68 4.86
CA LYS A 140 -1.00 -6.41 4.26
C LYS A 140 -2.36 -5.79 4.66
N GLY A 141 -2.67 -4.63 4.08
CA GLY A 141 -3.93 -3.92 4.33
C GLY A 141 -5.14 -4.47 3.57
N CYS A 142 -4.90 -5.35 2.58
CA CYS A 142 -5.95 -5.92 1.76
C CYS A 142 -6.01 -7.45 1.87
N ARG A 143 -7.23 -7.97 1.93
CA ARG A 143 -7.57 -9.40 1.91
C ARG A 143 -7.99 -9.79 0.49
N SER A 144 -8.29 -11.08 0.28
CA SER A 144 -8.72 -11.59 -1.03
C SER A 144 -10.04 -11.00 -1.53
N ASN A 145 -10.86 -10.44 -0.63
CA ASN A 145 -12.18 -9.90 -0.91
C ASN A 145 -12.27 -8.37 -0.74
N GLY A 146 -11.14 -7.68 -0.54
CA GLY A 146 -11.09 -6.22 -0.39
C GLY A 146 -10.19 -5.74 0.74
N CYS A 147 -10.08 -4.44 0.85
CA CYS A 147 -9.25 -3.73 1.82
C CYS A 147 -10.14 -3.21 2.96
N TYR A 148 -10.01 -3.82 4.13
CA TYR A 148 -10.82 -3.50 5.30
C TYR A 148 -10.29 -2.20 5.92
N ALA A 149 -11.17 -1.23 6.17
CA ALA A 149 -10.84 0.05 6.76
C ALA A 149 -9.98 -0.09 8.03
N SER A 150 -10.32 -1.03 8.90
CA SER A 150 -9.58 -1.35 10.13
C SER A 150 -8.15 -1.83 9.86
N ASP A 151 -7.96 -2.72 8.89
CA ASP A 151 -6.64 -3.21 8.47
C ASP A 151 -5.82 -2.08 7.82
N LEU A 152 -6.47 -1.26 6.98
CA LEU A 152 -5.85 -0.08 6.36
C LEU A 152 -5.38 0.92 7.43
N LEU A 153 -6.21 1.25 8.42
CA LEU A 153 -5.85 2.12 9.54
C LEU A 153 -4.69 1.56 10.36
N ALA A 154 -4.68 0.26 10.61
CA ALA A 154 -3.55 -0.40 11.29
C ALA A 154 -2.26 -0.33 10.44
N CYS A 155 -2.37 -0.52 9.13
CA CYS A 155 -1.26 -0.35 8.20
C CYS A 155 -0.77 1.08 8.13
N PHE A 156 -1.66 2.06 8.18
CA PHE A 156 -1.27 3.46 8.20
C PHE A 156 -0.48 3.83 9.45
N GLN A 157 -0.90 3.31 10.60
CA GLN A 157 -0.15 3.45 11.84
C GLN A 157 1.21 2.76 11.75
N PHE A 158 1.28 1.57 11.16
CA PHE A 158 2.55 0.89 10.90
C PHE A 158 3.47 1.73 10.00
N MET A 159 2.96 2.37 8.94
CA MET A 159 3.80 3.23 8.10
C MET A 159 4.31 4.46 8.86
N LEU A 160 3.50 5.03 9.76
CA LEU A 160 3.93 6.16 10.58
C LEU A 160 4.97 5.77 11.64
N CYS A 161 4.82 4.58 12.25
CA CYS A 161 5.75 4.06 13.23
C CYS A 161 5.89 2.54 13.11
N PRO A 162 6.81 2.06 12.26
CA PRO A 162 6.94 0.64 11.98
C PRO A 162 7.21 -0.19 13.21
N THR A 163 6.67 -1.41 13.19
CA THR A 163 6.85 -2.39 14.25
C THR A 163 7.60 -3.62 13.75
N THR A 164 8.20 -4.39 14.66
CA THR A 164 8.56 -5.77 14.34
C THR A 164 7.32 -6.57 13.91
N PRO A 165 7.48 -7.68 13.15
CA PRO A 165 6.33 -8.44 12.62
C PRO A 165 5.35 -8.95 13.70
N ASP A 166 5.83 -9.17 14.92
CA ASP A 166 5.00 -9.52 16.09
C ASP A 166 4.16 -8.34 16.64
N GLY A 167 4.39 -7.13 16.14
CA GLY A 167 3.71 -5.90 16.56
C GLY A 167 4.21 -5.32 17.89
N VAL A 168 5.26 -5.89 18.50
CA VAL A 168 5.67 -5.56 19.87
C VAL A 168 6.63 -4.39 19.92
N THR A 169 7.74 -4.46 19.18
CA THR A 169 8.77 -3.41 19.19
C THR A 169 8.43 -2.38 18.13
N ARG A 170 8.45 -1.09 18.48
CA ARG A 170 8.20 0.02 17.57
C ARG A 170 9.43 0.88 17.38
N ASP A 171 9.66 1.33 16.16
CA ASP A 171 10.72 2.30 15.83
C ASP A 171 10.23 3.26 14.76
N CYS A 172 9.82 4.45 15.17
CA CYS A 172 9.27 5.44 14.24
C CYS A 172 10.34 6.06 13.33
N ALA A 173 11.64 5.94 13.66
CA ALA A 173 12.72 6.34 12.77
C ALA A 173 12.83 5.43 11.52
N LYS A 174 12.08 4.33 11.49
CA LYS A 174 11.97 3.42 10.35
C LYS A 174 10.82 3.77 9.40
N ALA A 175 10.07 4.83 9.64
CA ALA A 175 9.00 5.26 8.73
C ALA A 175 9.53 5.40 7.28
N PRO A 176 8.76 4.98 6.26
CA PRO A 176 9.13 5.17 4.87
C PRO A 176 8.95 6.64 4.47
N GLN A 177 9.66 7.09 3.43
CA GLN A 177 9.50 8.46 2.92
C GLN A 177 8.30 8.58 1.97
N VAL A 178 7.90 7.49 1.31
CA VAL A 178 6.79 7.45 0.37
C VAL A 178 5.92 6.25 0.70
N VAL A 179 4.60 6.38 0.64
CA VAL A 179 3.67 5.26 0.80
C VAL A 179 2.76 5.14 -0.42
N ASN A 180 2.82 4.00 -1.10
CA ASN A 180 1.96 3.66 -2.23
C ASN A 180 0.73 2.87 -1.77
N ASN A 181 -0.44 3.27 -2.29
CA ASN A 181 -1.73 2.65 -1.98
C ASN A 181 -2.51 2.45 -3.28
N SER A 182 -2.61 1.19 -3.73
CA SER A 182 -3.23 0.81 -5.00
C SER A 182 -4.63 0.19 -4.79
N TYR A 183 -5.43 0.87 -3.97
CA TYR A 183 -6.83 0.57 -3.67
C TYR A 183 -7.62 1.88 -3.61
N GLY A 184 -8.94 1.80 -3.74
CA GLY A 184 -9.79 2.98 -3.77
C GLY A 184 -11.24 2.61 -3.53
N GLY A 185 -12.01 3.51 -2.92
CA GLY A 185 -13.36 3.27 -2.47
C GLY A 185 -14.41 4.13 -3.16
N GLY A 186 -15.47 4.46 -2.43
CA GLY A 186 -16.41 5.51 -2.84
C GLY A 186 -15.73 6.87 -2.99
N ARG A 187 -16.53 7.90 -3.26
CA ARG A 187 -16.06 9.28 -3.41
C ARG A 187 -16.33 10.08 -2.14
N GLY A 188 -15.44 11.00 -1.81
CA GLY A 188 -15.59 11.91 -0.66
C GLY A 188 -15.56 11.21 0.70
N LEU A 189 -14.90 10.06 0.81
CA LEU A 189 -14.72 9.37 2.08
C LEU A 189 -13.63 10.09 2.89
N THR A 190 -14.00 10.59 4.08
CA THR A 190 -13.10 11.33 4.99
C THR A 190 -12.42 10.44 6.04
N LEU A 191 -12.64 9.12 5.96
CA LEU A 191 -12.13 8.13 6.91
C LEU A 191 -10.61 8.21 7.13
N PHE A 192 -9.88 8.69 6.11
CA PHE A 192 -8.42 8.69 6.11
C PHE A 192 -7.81 10.08 6.28
N ASP A 193 -8.61 11.14 6.45
CA ASP A 193 -8.13 12.54 6.45
C ASP A 193 -7.13 12.78 7.58
N SER A 194 -7.45 12.34 8.80
CA SER A 194 -6.58 12.50 9.98
C SER A 194 -5.26 11.75 9.80
N VAL A 195 -5.29 10.58 9.16
CA VAL A 195 -4.12 9.77 8.89
C VAL A 195 -3.25 10.40 7.80
N ILE A 196 -3.87 10.87 6.70
CA ILE A 196 -3.17 11.57 5.62
C ILE A 196 -2.48 12.81 6.19
N ALA A 197 -3.18 13.58 7.05
CA ALA A 197 -2.59 14.72 7.74
C ALA A 197 -1.39 14.31 8.61
N ALA A 198 -1.50 13.22 9.38
CA ALA A 198 -0.40 12.72 10.22
C ALA A 198 0.82 12.29 9.38
N TRP A 199 0.61 11.59 8.27
CA TRP A 199 1.68 11.23 7.34
C TRP A 199 2.36 12.45 6.75
N ARG A 200 1.59 13.43 6.27
CA ARG A 200 2.16 14.68 5.73
C ARG A 200 2.94 15.45 6.79
N ALA A 201 2.45 15.51 8.02
CA ALA A 201 3.16 16.13 9.14
C ALA A 201 4.46 15.40 9.50
N ALA A 202 4.52 14.07 9.30
CA ALA A 202 5.72 13.27 9.48
C ALA A 202 6.68 13.30 8.26
N GLY A 203 6.36 14.07 7.22
CA GLY A 203 7.17 14.14 5.99
C GLY A 203 7.03 12.93 5.06
N ILE A 204 6.00 12.10 5.26
CA ILE A 204 5.67 10.97 4.40
C ILE A 204 4.84 11.46 3.21
N ILE A 205 5.19 11.00 2.01
CA ILE A 205 4.46 11.32 0.77
C ILE A 205 3.45 10.21 0.47
N PRO A 206 2.13 10.46 0.63
CA PRO A 206 1.09 9.52 0.22
C PRO A 206 0.85 9.57 -1.28
N VAL A 207 0.94 8.40 -1.92
CA VAL A 207 0.57 8.16 -3.31
C VAL A 207 -0.64 7.22 -3.32
N MET A 208 -1.70 7.64 -3.99
CA MET A 208 -3.00 6.97 -4.00
C MET A 208 -3.47 6.77 -5.44
N ALA A 209 -3.99 5.59 -5.75
CA ALA A 209 -4.63 5.35 -7.05
C ALA A 209 -5.87 6.24 -7.22
N ALA A 210 -6.07 6.76 -8.43
CA ALA A 210 -7.28 7.49 -8.81
C ALA A 210 -8.51 6.56 -8.87
N GLY A 211 -8.29 5.28 -9.14
CA GLY A 211 -9.32 4.27 -9.31
C GLY A 211 -9.63 3.98 -10.79
N ASN A 212 -10.32 2.86 -11.03
CA ASN A 212 -10.57 2.33 -12.38
C ASN A 212 -12.01 2.58 -12.87
N THR A 213 -12.69 3.61 -12.36
CA THR A 213 -14.09 3.91 -12.71
C THR A 213 -14.24 5.01 -13.76
N GLY A 214 -13.11 5.44 -14.36
CA GLY A 214 -13.05 6.45 -15.40
C GLY A 214 -13.80 6.09 -16.69
N PRO A 215 -13.80 7.01 -17.69
CA PRO A 215 -12.98 8.24 -17.77
C PRO A 215 -13.73 9.54 -17.43
N ASN A 216 -14.96 9.48 -16.92
CA ASN A 216 -15.80 10.67 -16.73
C ASN A 216 -15.30 11.58 -15.59
N CYS A 217 -15.69 12.86 -15.62
CA CYS A 217 -15.41 13.78 -14.51
C CYS A 217 -15.97 13.24 -13.18
N GLY A 218 -15.19 13.37 -12.10
CA GLY A 218 -15.60 12.86 -10.80
C GLY A 218 -15.57 11.33 -10.69
N THR A 219 -14.65 10.66 -11.38
CA THR A 219 -14.43 9.20 -11.23
C THR A 219 -13.22 8.87 -10.36
N VAL A 220 -12.54 9.89 -9.84
CA VAL A 220 -11.49 9.73 -8.83
C VAL A 220 -12.12 9.27 -7.51
N GLN A 221 -11.58 8.20 -6.95
CA GLN A 221 -12.06 7.53 -5.74
C GLN A 221 -11.23 7.91 -4.53
N SER A 222 -11.81 7.89 -3.33
CA SER A 222 -11.07 8.09 -2.08
C SER A 222 -10.19 6.88 -1.75
N PRO A 223 -9.00 7.07 -1.15
CA PRO A 223 -8.40 8.35 -0.73
C PRO A 223 -7.74 9.19 -1.84
N GLY A 224 -7.76 8.75 -3.10
CA GLY A 224 -7.16 9.47 -4.23
C GLY A 224 -7.79 10.82 -4.56
N ASP A 225 -8.99 11.12 -4.08
CA ASP A 225 -9.65 12.42 -4.24
C ASP A 225 -9.28 13.44 -3.14
N HIS A 226 -8.42 13.07 -2.18
CA HIS A 226 -8.01 13.96 -1.10
C HIS A 226 -6.92 14.96 -1.55
N PRO A 227 -7.02 16.27 -1.26
CA PRO A 227 -6.13 17.30 -1.81
C PRO A 227 -4.67 17.21 -1.34
N SER A 228 -4.39 16.47 -0.27
CA SER A 228 -3.04 16.29 0.28
C SER A 228 -2.34 14.99 -0.15
N VAL A 229 -2.83 14.31 -1.19
CA VAL A 229 -2.17 13.12 -1.76
C VAL A 229 -1.70 13.35 -3.18
N LEU A 230 -0.76 12.52 -3.64
CA LEU A 230 -0.44 12.41 -5.06
C LEU A 230 -1.33 11.34 -5.67
N THR A 231 -2.17 11.74 -6.61
CA THR A 231 -3.15 10.87 -7.26
C THR A 231 -2.64 10.40 -8.61
N THR A 232 -2.72 9.10 -8.88
CA THR A 232 -2.24 8.46 -10.13
C THR A 232 -3.24 7.49 -10.72
#